data_AF-A0A251UXU1-F1
#
_entry.id   AF-A0A251UXU1-F1
#
_cell.length_a   1.000
_cell.length_b   1.000
_cell.length_c   1.000
_cell.angle_alpha   90.00
_cell.angle_beta   90.00
_cell.angle_gamma   90.00
#
_symmetry.space_group_name_H-M   'P 1'
#
loop_
_entity.id
_entity.type
_entity.pdbx_description
1 polymer ?
#
loop_
_entity_poly.entity_id
_entity_poly.type
_entity_poly.pdbx_seq_one_letter_code
_entity_poly.pdbx_strand_id
1 'polypeptide(L)' 'MATRSGGATAEAPKIVWNERDKRFETKGKKAYLEYKLRNGGKVMDIIHTFVPSSKRGLGLASHLSVAAFNHAQY' A
#
# COMPACT_ATOMS: atom_id res chain seq x y z
N MET A 1 -6.08 7.67 -31.48
CA MET A 1 -7.20 7.04 -30.74
C MET A 1 -6.60 6.08 -29.72
N ALA A 2 -6.39 6.50 -28.47
CA ALA A 2 -5.89 5.61 -27.42
C ALA A 2 -7.09 4.93 -26.76
N THR A 3 -7.21 3.62 -26.96
CA THR A 3 -8.24 2.77 -26.36
C THR A 3 -8.05 2.76 -24.84
N ARG A 4 -9.02 3.34 -24.12
CA ARG A 4 -9.20 3.07 -22.69
C ARG A 4 -9.60 1.60 -22.55
N SER A 5 -8.65 0.74 -22.24
CA SER A 5 -8.96 -0.60 -21.75
C SER A 5 -9.55 -0.45 -20.35
N GLY A 6 -10.88 -0.51 -20.26
CA GLY A 6 -11.59 -0.72 -19.01
C GLY A 6 -11.07 -2.00 -18.37
N GLY A 7 -10.28 -1.85 -17.31
CA GLY A 7 -9.86 -2.96 -16.47
C GLY A 7 -11.02 -3.36 -15.58
N ALA A 8 -11.44 -4.62 -15.69
CA ALA A 8 -12.42 -5.27 -14.85
C ALA A 8 -12.33 -4.82 -13.38
N THR A 9 -13.47 -4.66 -12.73
CA THR A 9 -13.60 -4.48 -11.28
C THR A 9 -13.10 -5.73 -10.56
N ALA A 10 -11.79 -5.96 -10.59
CA ALA A 10 -11.13 -6.80 -9.61
C ALA A 10 -11.29 -6.07 -8.27
N GLU A 11 -11.90 -6.74 -7.29
CA GLU A 11 -12.03 -6.18 -5.94
C GLU A 11 -10.69 -5.61 -5.49
N ALA A 12 -10.73 -4.40 -4.92
CA ALA A 12 -9.53 -3.75 -4.42
C ALA A 12 -8.81 -4.70 -3.43
N PRO A 13 -7.48 -4.83 -3.52
CA PRO A 13 -6.73 -5.70 -2.65
C PRO A 13 -6.96 -5.32 -1.19
N LYS A 14 -7.34 -6.30 -0.36
CA LYS A 14 -7.48 -6.08 1.08
C LYS A 14 -6.12 -5.78 1.72
N ILE A 15 -5.95 -4.53 2.15
CA ILE A 15 -4.79 -4.06 2.91
C ILE A 15 -5.10 -4.13 4.41
N VAL A 16 -4.14 -4.61 5.18
CA VAL A 16 -4.18 -4.71 6.64
C VAL A 16 -3.13 -3.76 7.20
N TRP A 17 -3.49 -2.99 8.22
CA TRP A 17 -2.52 -2.23 9.01
C TRP A 17 -1.93 -3.13 10.10
N ASN A 18 -0.65 -3.43 9.99
CA ASN A 18 0.13 -4.16 10.98
C ASN A 18 0.96 -3.15 11.76
N GLU A 19 0.37 -2.62 12.82
CA GLU A 19 1.01 -1.60 13.65
C GLU A 19 2.30 -2.09 14.33
N ARG A 20 2.32 -3.38 14.72
CA ARG A 20 3.47 -4.01 15.39
C ARG A 20 4.72 -3.93 14.52
N ASP A 21 4.57 -4.22 13.23
CA ASP A 21 5.68 -4.22 12.28
C ASP A 21 5.78 -2.89 11.50
N LYS A 22 4.99 -1.87 11.89
CA LYS A 22 4.88 -0.54 11.25
C LYS A 22 4.72 -0.62 9.73
N ARG A 23 3.77 -1.45 9.30
CA ARG A 23 3.53 -1.75 7.88
C ARG A 23 2.05 -1.77 7.51
N PHE A 24 1.78 -1.40 6.28
CA PHE A 24 0.55 -1.77 5.56
C PHE A 24 0.88 -2.98 4.69
N GLU A 25 0.05 -4.02 4.71
CA GLU A 25 0.35 -5.25 4.01
C GLU A 25 -0.89 -5.90 3.39
N THR A 26 -0.71 -6.52 2.22
CA THR A 26 -1.75 -7.37 1.64
C THR A 26 -2.03 -8.57 2.55
N LYS A 27 -3.27 -9.07 2.52
CA LYS A 27 -3.62 -10.34 3.20
C LYS A 27 -2.63 -11.45 2.80
N GLY A 28 -1.97 -12.05 3.81
CA GLY A 28 -0.92 -13.05 3.61
C GLY A 28 0.51 -12.49 3.46
N LYS A 29 0.73 -11.21 3.76
CA LYS A 29 2.05 -10.55 3.91
C LYS A 29 2.97 -10.59 2.68
N LYS A 30 2.41 -10.83 1.47
CA LYS A 30 3.22 -11.00 0.24
C LYS A 30 3.74 -9.68 -0.33
N ALA A 31 3.00 -8.59 -0.14
CA ALA A 31 3.39 -7.23 -0.51
C ALA A 31 3.09 -6.30 0.66
N TYR A 32 3.96 -5.31 0.87
CA TYR A 32 3.86 -4.40 2.01
C TYR A 32 4.49 -3.04 1.73
N LEU A 33 4.10 -2.06 2.54
CA LEU A 33 4.71 -0.74 2.65
C LEU A 33 5.04 -0.50 4.13
N GLU A 34 6.28 -0.12 4.40
CA GLU A 34 6.81 0.15 5.73
C GLU A 34 6.95 1.65 5.97
N TYR A 35 6.65 2.07 7.20
CA TYR A 35 6.75 3.46 7.61
C TYR A 35 7.47 3.61 8.95
N LYS A 36 7.92 4.82 9.23
CA LYS A 36 8.39 5.24 10.55
C LYS A 36 7.66 6.50 10.97
N LEU A 37 7.29 6.57 12.25
CA LEU A 37 6.76 7.79 12.84
C LEU A 37 7.93 8.69 13.26
N ARG A 38 7.85 9.97 12.86
CA ARG A 38 8.79 11.02 13.22
C ARG A 38 8.03 12.16 13.90
N ASN A 39 8.78 13.07 14.52
CA ASN A 39 8.23 14.29 15.15
C ASN A 39 7.07 13.99 16.12
N GLY A 40 7.25 13.00 17.00
CA GLY A 40 6.23 12.59 17.98
C GLY A 40 4.96 11.98 17.37
N GLY A 41 5.04 11.40 16.16
CA GLY A 41 3.89 10.81 15.47
C GLY A 41 3.23 11.73 14.43
N LYS A 42 3.62 13.00 14.37
CA LYS A 42 3.04 13.99 13.43
C LYS A 42 3.44 13.78 11.97
N VAL A 43 4.52 13.05 11.73
CA VAL A 43 5.02 12.78 10.38
C VAL A 43 5.17 11.28 10.22
N MET A 44 4.45 10.72 9.25
CA MET A 44 4.64 9.34 8.80
C MET A 44 5.58 9.33 7.59
N ASP A 45 6.78 8.81 7.79
CA ASP A 45 7.79 8.67 6.74
C ASP A 45 7.72 7.29 6.11
N ILE A 46 7.51 7.22 4.80
CA ILE A 46 7.41 5.96 4.05
C ILE A 46 8.82 5.55 3.63
N ILE A 47 9.31 4.44 4.16
CA ILE A 47 10.73 4.07 4.03
C ILE A 47 10.97 2.89 3.07
N HIS A 48 9.98 2.04 2.84
CA HIS A 48 10.12 0.92 1.91
C HIS A 48 8.79 0.44 1.38
N THR A 49 8.74 0.11 0.08
CA THR A 49 7.59 -0.54 -0.54
C THR A 49 8.07 -1.76 -1.31
N PHE A 50 7.55 -2.93 -0.94
CA PHE A 50 7.88 -4.20 -1.57
C PHE A 50 6.66 -4.81 -2.26
N VAL A 51 6.83 -5.14 -3.55
CA VAL A 51 5.87 -5.93 -4.32
C VAL A 51 6.64 -7.05 -5.03
N PRO A 52 6.28 -8.32 -4.83
CA PRO A 52 6.95 -9.45 -5.46
C PRO A 52 6.72 -9.40 -6.97
N SER A 53 7.69 -9.88 -7.75
CA SER A 53 7.66 -9.86 -9.22
C SER A 53 6.37 -10.44 -9.80
N SER A 54 5.88 -11.55 -9.23
CA SER A 54 4.63 -12.22 -9.63
C SER A 54 3.35 -11.39 -9.43
N LYS A 55 3.43 -10.24 -8.75
CA LYS A 55 2.28 -9.35 -8.49
C LYS A 55 2.53 -7.90 -8.94
N ARG A 56 3.61 -7.63 -9.67
CA ARG A 56 3.84 -6.32 -10.29
C ARG A 56 2.82 -6.07 -11.39
N GLY A 57 2.58 -4.80 -11.72
CA GLY A 57 1.57 -4.41 -12.71
C GLY A 57 0.12 -4.46 -12.22
N LEU A 58 -0.16 -5.07 -11.05
CA LEU A 58 -1.51 -5.17 -10.47
C LEU A 58 -1.90 -3.97 -9.58
N GLY A 59 -1.10 -2.89 -9.59
CA GLY A 59 -1.40 -1.69 -8.81
C GLY A 59 -1.23 -1.83 -7.29
N LEU A 60 -0.66 -2.92 -6.75
CA LEU A 60 -0.54 -3.15 -5.31
C LEU A 60 0.24 -2.06 -4.57
N ALA A 61 1.34 -1.56 -5.17
CA ALA A 61 2.11 -0.48 -4.59
C ALA A 61 1.26 0.79 -4.38
N SER A 62 0.44 1.13 -5.38
CA SER A 62 -0.50 2.25 -5.30
C SER A 62 -1.53 2.06 -4.17
N HIS A 63 -2.15 0.88 -4.09
CA HIS A 63 -3.12 0.59 -3.04
C HIS A 63 -2.50 0.62 -1.62
N LEU A 64 -1.26 0.15 -1.47
CA LEU A 64 -0.51 0.25 -0.22
C LEU A 64 -0.25 1.72 0.16
N SER A 65 0.15 2.55 -0.80
CA SER A 65 0.35 3.99 -0.57
C SER A 65 -0.94 4.71 -0.21
N VAL A 66 -2.06 4.43 -0.89
CA VAL A 66 -3.36 5.00 -0.55
C VAL A 66 -3.77 4.63 0.87
N ALA A 67 -3.58 3.37 1.28
CA ALA A 67 -3.86 2.96 2.67
C ALA A 67 -3.02 3.73 3.69
N ALA A 68 -1.72 3.93 3.41
CA ALA A 68 -0.83 4.70 4.27
C ALA A 68 -1.22 6.19 4.34
N PHE A 69 -1.54 6.80 3.19
CA PHE A 69 -1.97 8.21 3.16
C PHE A 69 -3.30 8.42 3.88
N ASN A 70 -4.29 7.56 3.64
CA ASN A 70 -5.58 7.64 4.34
C ASN A 70 -5.41 7.49 5.86
N HIS A 71 -4.52 6.60 6.29
CA HIS A 71 -4.22 6.45 7.71
C HIS A 71 -3.56 7.71 8.29
N ALA A 72 -2.67 8.37 7.55
CA ALA A 72 -2.00 9.60 8.02
C ALA A 72 -2.89 10.85 8.04
N GLN A 73 -4.12 10.80 7.53
CA GLN A 73 -5.08 11.91 7.59
C GLN A 73 -5.65 12.14 9.00
N TYR A 74 -5.52 11.15 9.89
CA TYR A 74 -6.07 11.13 11.24
C TYR A 74 -4.97 10.88 12.27
#